data_AF-A0A165MU14-F1
#
_entry.id   AF-A0A165MU14-F1
#
_cell.length_a   1.000
_cell.length_b   1.000
_cell.length_c   1.000
_cell.angle_alpha   90.00
_cell.angle_beta   90.00
_cell.angle_gamma   90.00
#
_symmetry.space_group_name_H-M   'P 1'
#
loop_
_entity.id
_entity.type
_entity.pdbx_description
1 polymer ?
#
loop_
_entity_poly.entity_id
_entity_poly.type
_entity_poly.pdbx_seq_one_letter_code
_entity_poly.pdbx_strand_id
1 'polypeptide(L)'
;MITSSVQVPPAPNAARRHVYSNPDETISRRARQCQYCTQREEDGVAMRKCGGCKVDRYCSKKCQKAAWPVHKKICKLNQETNSILELHSGDLERLEALRDFTRKHRSTISEAAFHSVRHNYLPPLSADPAATSEVREDVLVIELRTRPNAQQARPEKRFYVMGAQLETFASFFPDEKLEEMRLRLRSTRVEATRHRGLSSAVIVVLCLVDPDMDLMNVMPIAFLLDQSDVDELELP
;
A
#
# COMPACT_ATOMS: atom_id res chain seq x y z
N MET A 1 4.85 23.09 -2.79
CA MET A 1 3.92 22.77 -3.89
C MET A 1 4.74 22.51 -5.13
N ILE A 2 4.97 21.25 -5.48
CA ILE A 2 5.69 20.88 -6.70
C ILE A 2 4.69 20.97 -7.84
N THR A 3 4.64 22.11 -8.54
CA THR A 3 3.91 22.26 -9.80
C THR A 3 4.67 21.50 -10.89
N SER A 4 4.57 20.17 -10.86
CA SER A 4 5.20 19.32 -11.86
C SER A 4 4.46 19.48 -13.19
N SER A 5 5.08 20.26 -14.08
CA SER A 5 4.75 20.41 -15.51
C SER A 5 5.00 19.13 -16.32
N VAL A 6 5.29 17.99 -15.66
CA VAL A 6 5.55 16.73 -16.35
C VAL A 6 4.27 16.29 -17.05
N GLN A 7 4.36 16.22 -18.38
CA GLN A 7 3.28 15.85 -19.26
C GLN A 7 2.81 14.43 -18.94
N VAL A 8 1.49 14.26 -18.79
CA VAL A 8 0.89 12.94 -18.62
C VAL A 8 1.20 12.10 -19.87
N PRO A 9 1.89 10.96 -19.75
CA PRO A 9 2.17 10.10 -20.88
C PRO A 9 0.87 9.59 -21.50
N PRO A 10 0.83 9.34 -22.82
CA PRO A 10 -0.35 8.79 -23.46
C PRO A 10 -0.70 7.42 -22.86
N ALA A 11 -1.99 7.10 -22.84
CA ALA A 11 -2.43 5.82 -22.32
C ALA A 11 -1.85 4.66 -23.14
N PRO A 12 -1.32 3.60 -22.48
CA PRO A 12 -0.82 2.44 -23.19
C PRO A 12 -1.96 1.75 -23.97
N ASN A 13 -1.65 1.27 -25.17
CA ASN A 13 -2.62 0.58 -26.03
C ASN A 13 -3.12 -0.69 -25.32
N ALA A 14 -4.40 -0.73 -24.96
CA ALA A 14 -4.99 -1.87 -24.26
C ALA A 14 -4.93 -3.19 -25.05
N ALA A 15 -4.78 -3.14 -26.38
CA ALA A 15 -4.64 -4.30 -27.25
C ALA A 15 -3.20 -4.85 -27.31
N ARG A 16 -2.20 -4.16 -26.77
CA ARG A 16 -0.79 -4.58 -26.80
C ARG A 16 -0.19 -4.54 -25.41
N ARG A 17 0.59 -5.56 -25.05
CA ARG A 17 1.37 -5.54 -23.80
C ARG A 17 2.44 -4.43 -23.91
N HIS A 18 2.77 -3.79 -22.79
CA HIS A 18 3.87 -2.82 -22.79
C HIS A 18 5.18 -3.54 -23.13
N VAL A 19 6.09 -2.90 -23.86
CA VAL A 19 7.34 -3.53 -24.34
C VAL A 19 8.22 -4.06 -23.20
N TYR A 20 8.19 -3.39 -22.05
CA TYR A 20 8.93 -3.80 -20.85
C TYR A 20 8.13 -4.73 -19.92
N SER A 21 6.90 -5.08 -20.24
CA SER A 21 6.17 -6.06 -19.44
C SER A 21 6.65 -7.45 -19.79
N ASN A 22 7.12 -8.21 -18.80
CA ASN A 22 7.46 -9.61 -18.98
C ASN A 22 6.19 -10.39 -19.43
N PRO A 23 6.18 -11.08 -20.57
CA PRO A 23 5.01 -11.80 -21.07
C PRO A 23 4.58 -12.96 -20.16
N ASP A 24 5.56 -13.56 -19.48
CA ASP A 24 5.38 -14.72 -18.58
C ASP A 24 5.11 -14.29 -17.14
N GLU A 25 5.21 -12.99 -16.85
CA GLU A 25 4.85 -12.43 -15.56
C GLU A 25 3.36 -12.68 -15.28
N THR A 26 3.13 -13.64 -14.38
CA THR A 26 1.82 -14.01 -13.90
C THR A 26 1.35 -13.08 -12.78
N ILE A 27 1.74 -11.77 -12.76
CA ILE A 27 1.31 -10.82 -11.71
C ILE A 27 -0.16 -11.10 -11.44
N SER A 28 -0.36 -11.63 -10.23
CA SER A 28 -1.59 -12.28 -9.81
C SER A 28 -2.78 -11.49 -10.33
N ARG A 29 -3.63 -12.15 -11.13
CA ARG A 29 -4.88 -11.53 -11.57
C ARG A 29 -5.75 -11.12 -10.36
N ARG A 30 -5.42 -11.61 -9.14
CA ARG A 30 -6.15 -11.45 -7.88
C ARG A 30 -5.21 -11.17 -6.68
N ALA A 31 -4.45 -10.06 -6.73
CA ALA A 31 -3.54 -9.61 -5.67
C ALA A 31 -4.22 -9.14 -4.35
N ARG A 32 -5.44 -9.60 -4.06
CA ARG A 32 -6.11 -9.29 -2.79
C ARG A 32 -5.57 -10.20 -1.71
N GLN A 33 -5.16 -9.60 -0.61
CA GLN A 33 -4.57 -10.28 0.53
C GLN A 33 -5.44 -10.10 1.77
N CYS A 34 -5.52 -11.14 2.61
CA CYS A 34 -6.12 -11.05 3.93
C CYS A 34 -5.28 -10.12 4.82
N GLN A 35 -5.92 -9.13 5.45
CA GLN A 35 -5.25 -8.17 6.34
C GLN A 35 -4.77 -8.80 7.66
N TYR A 36 -5.19 -10.03 7.95
CA TYR A 36 -4.77 -10.78 9.14
C TYR A 36 -3.69 -11.81 8.81
N CYS A 37 -4.04 -12.89 8.12
CA CYS A 37 -3.16 -14.02 7.88
C CYS A 37 -2.33 -13.93 6.60
N THR A 38 -2.41 -12.83 5.85
CA THR A 38 -1.67 -12.61 4.59
C THR A 38 -1.96 -13.60 3.44
N GLN A 39 -2.95 -14.49 3.62
CA GLN A 39 -3.44 -15.39 2.57
C GLN A 39 -3.93 -14.61 1.35
N ARG A 40 -3.63 -15.09 0.13
CA ARG A 40 -4.03 -14.47 -1.14
C ARG A 40 -5.39 -15.01 -1.58
N GLU A 41 -6.14 -14.23 -2.35
CA GLU A 41 -7.45 -14.63 -2.89
C GLU A 41 -7.36 -15.78 -3.92
N GLU A 42 -6.16 -16.09 -4.41
CA GLU A 42 -5.91 -17.16 -5.38
C GLU A 42 -6.11 -18.57 -4.82
N ASP A 43 -6.10 -18.74 -3.49
CA ASP A 43 -6.28 -20.02 -2.82
C ASP A 43 -7.76 -20.51 -2.81
N GLY A 44 -8.58 -20.07 -3.77
CA GLY A 44 -10.00 -20.38 -3.85
C GLY A 44 -10.89 -19.66 -2.83
N VAL A 45 -10.34 -18.74 -2.03
CA VAL A 45 -11.06 -18.05 -0.94
C VAL A 45 -11.40 -16.61 -1.31
N ALA A 46 -12.70 -16.32 -1.47
CA ALA A 46 -13.18 -14.97 -1.72
C ALA A 46 -12.95 -14.04 -0.52
N MET A 47 -12.33 -12.88 -0.76
CA MET A 47 -12.01 -11.91 0.28
C MET A 47 -13.21 -11.02 0.63
N ARG A 48 -13.56 -10.95 1.92
CA ARG A 48 -14.72 -10.19 2.44
C ARG A 48 -14.25 -8.84 2.98
N LYS A 49 -14.92 -7.76 2.59
CA LYS A 49 -14.67 -6.42 3.15
C LYS A 49 -15.12 -6.35 4.62
N CYS A 50 -14.44 -5.55 5.42
CA CYS A 50 -14.93 -5.14 6.73
C CYS A 50 -16.27 -4.38 6.57
N GLY A 51 -17.29 -4.77 7.34
CA GLY A 51 -18.61 -4.13 7.26
C GLY A 51 -18.64 -2.68 7.76
N GLY A 52 -17.71 -2.29 8.63
CA GLY A 52 -17.59 -0.91 9.13
C GLY A 52 -16.90 0.00 8.13
N CYS A 53 -15.58 -0.14 7.98
CA CYS A 53 -14.81 0.77 7.14
C CYS A 53 -14.88 0.48 5.63
N LYS A 54 -15.28 -0.73 5.21
CA LYS A 54 -15.27 -1.19 3.79
C LYS A 54 -13.90 -1.15 3.10
N VAL A 55 -12.82 -0.91 3.86
CA VAL A 55 -11.43 -0.85 3.35
C VAL A 55 -10.75 -2.21 3.47
N ASP A 56 -10.50 -2.67 4.70
CA ASP A 56 -9.74 -3.89 4.97
C ASP A 56 -10.54 -5.13 4.56
N ARG A 57 -9.81 -6.18 4.16
CA ARG A 57 -10.39 -7.43 3.65
C ARG A 57 -9.85 -8.64 4.38
N TYR A 58 -10.70 -9.64 4.55
CA TYR A 58 -10.39 -10.86 5.28
C TYR A 58 -10.88 -12.10 4.52
N CYS A 59 -10.10 -13.18 4.55
CA CYS A 59 -10.48 -14.45 3.93
C CYS A 59 -11.64 -15.14 4.68
N SER A 60 -11.85 -14.82 5.97
CA SER A 60 -12.88 -15.43 6.80
C SER A 60 -13.34 -14.51 7.94
N LYS A 61 -14.53 -14.81 8.50
CA LYS A 61 -15.00 -14.17 9.75
C LYS A 61 -14.04 -14.41 10.92
N LYS A 62 -13.33 -15.55 10.94
CA LYS A 62 -12.32 -15.88 11.96
C LYS A 62 -11.16 -14.88 11.89
N CYS A 63 -10.61 -14.66 10.69
CA CYS A 63 -9.54 -13.67 10.48
C CYS A 63 -9.98 -12.25 10.84
N GLN A 64 -11.20 -11.85 10.46
CA GLN A 64 -11.74 -10.53 10.84
C GLN A 64 -11.84 -10.36 12.37
N LYS A 65 -12.37 -11.36 13.08
CA LYS A 65 -12.47 -11.33 14.56
C LYS A 65 -11.10 -11.29 15.21
N ALA A 66 -10.15 -12.07 14.68
CA ALA A 66 -8.81 -12.14 15.23
C ALA A 66 -8.00 -10.85 15.00
N ALA A 67 -8.22 -10.17 13.86
CA ALA A 67 -7.63 -8.85 13.60
C ALA A 67 -8.27 -7.72 14.43
N TRP A 68 -9.48 -7.91 14.95
CA TRP A 68 -10.28 -6.85 15.58
C TRP A 68 -9.56 -6.05 16.69
N PRO A 69 -8.79 -6.66 17.61
CA PRO A 69 -8.10 -5.91 18.66
C PRO A 69 -7.18 -4.82 18.12
N VAL A 70 -6.53 -5.07 16.98
CA VAL A 70 -5.63 -4.13 16.30
C VAL A 70 -6.42 -3.25 15.32
N HIS A 71 -7.28 -3.87 14.50
CA HIS A 71 -8.03 -3.20 13.44
C HIS A 71 -9.07 -2.20 13.98
N LYS A 72 -9.63 -2.35 15.18
CA LYS A 72 -10.71 -1.47 15.69
C LYS A 72 -10.39 0.02 15.55
N LYS A 73 -9.17 0.44 15.92
CA LYS A 73 -8.75 1.84 15.84
C LYS A 73 -8.58 2.28 14.37
N ILE A 74 -7.94 1.45 13.55
CA ILE A 74 -7.77 1.68 12.10
C ILE A 74 -9.12 1.76 11.39
N CYS A 75 -10.09 0.93 11.79
CA CYS A 75 -11.45 0.91 11.26
C CYS A 75 -12.16 2.24 11.50
N LYS A 76 -11.97 2.88 12.67
CA LYS A 76 -12.55 4.18 12.98
C LYS A 76 -11.94 5.28 12.09
N LEU A 77 -10.62 5.31 11.97
CA LEU A 77 -9.92 6.25 11.09
C LEU A 77 -10.37 6.13 9.63
N ASN A 78 -10.46 4.89 9.13
CA ASN A 78 -10.92 4.66 7.76
C ASN A 78 -12.41 5.06 7.56
N GLN A 79 -13.26 4.94 8.59
CA GLN A 79 -14.64 5.43 8.53
C GLN A 79 -14.68 6.95 8.47
N GLU A 80 -13.91 7.65 9.30
CA GLU A 80 -13.81 9.11 9.30
C GLU A 80 -13.34 9.62 7.93
N THR A 81 -12.30 9.01 7.34
CA THR A 81 -11.83 9.34 5.99
C THR A 81 -12.94 9.17 4.95
N ASN A 82 -13.68 8.06 4.98
CA ASN A 82 -14.78 7.84 4.03
C ASN A 82 -15.89 8.89 4.21
N SER A 83 -16.27 9.22 5.44
CA SER A 83 -17.32 10.21 5.71
C SER A 83 -16.94 11.62 5.26
N ILE A 84 -15.67 12.02 5.39
CA ILE A 84 -15.19 13.31 4.88
C ILE A 84 -15.32 13.36 3.36
N LEU A 85 -14.96 12.27 2.67
CA LEU A 85 -14.97 12.22 1.20
C LEU A 85 -16.36 11.98 0.59
N GLU A 86 -17.31 11.42 1.35
CA GLU A 86 -18.71 11.30 0.93
C GLU A 86 -19.37 12.65 0.68
N LEU A 87 -18.86 13.73 1.28
CA LEU A 87 -19.30 15.11 1.02
C LEU A 87 -18.91 15.60 -0.38
N HIS A 88 -17.90 14.99 -1.00
CA HIS A 88 -17.42 15.27 -2.35
C HIS A 88 -17.44 14.00 -3.21
N SER A 89 -18.60 13.67 -3.79
CA SER A 89 -18.85 12.39 -4.49
C SER A 89 -17.78 12.02 -5.54
N GLY A 90 -17.20 13.00 -6.23
CA GLY A 90 -16.10 12.78 -7.18
C GLY A 90 -14.79 12.32 -6.54
N ASP A 91 -14.52 12.70 -5.31
CA ASP A 91 -13.31 12.29 -4.57
C ASP A 91 -13.44 10.87 -4.05
N LEU A 92 -14.65 10.49 -3.63
CA LEU A 92 -14.92 9.12 -3.18
C LEU A 92 -14.72 8.11 -4.32
N GLU A 93 -15.25 8.36 -5.53
CA GLU A 93 -15.05 7.45 -6.67
C GLU A 93 -13.56 7.32 -7.01
N ARG A 94 -12.83 8.44 -7.00
CA ARG A 94 -11.38 8.44 -7.26
C ARG A 94 -10.60 7.72 -6.18
N LEU A 95 -10.98 7.88 -4.90
CA LEU A 95 -10.34 7.14 -3.80
C LEU A 95 -10.59 5.64 -3.93
N GLU A 96 -11.81 5.24 -4.30
CA GLU A 96 -12.12 3.84 -4.54
C GLU A 96 -11.28 3.27 -5.68
N ALA A 97 -11.14 4.00 -6.79
CA ALA A 97 -10.26 3.63 -7.89
C ALA A 97 -8.79 3.55 -7.44
N LEU A 98 -8.31 4.50 -6.64
CA LEU A 98 -6.94 4.52 -6.10
C LEU A 98 -6.69 3.32 -5.19
N ARG A 99 -7.67 2.98 -4.34
CA ARG A 99 -7.64 1.78 -3.51
C ARG A 99 -7.66 0.50 -4.35
N ASP A 100 -8.38 0.47 -5.47
CA ASP A 100 -8.38 -0.66 -6.42
C ASP A 100 -7.04 -0.82 -7.14
N PHE A 101 -6.46 0.29 -7.59
CA PHE A 101 -5.10 0.32 -8.13
C PHE A 101 -4.11 -0.23 -7.10
N THR A 102 -4.13 0.30 -5.88
CA THR A 102 -3.24 -0.14 -4.79
C THR A 102 -3.38 -1.64 -4.51
N ARG A 103 -4.61 -2.17 -4.44
CA ARG A 103 -4.86 -3.60 -4.27
C ARG A 103 -4.33 -4.43 -5.43
N LYS A 104 -4.54 -3.97 -6.67
CA LYS A 104 -4.14 -4.70 -7.86
C LYS A 104 -2.62 -4.85 -7.97
N HIS A 105 -1.90 -3.79 -7.57
CA HIS A 105 -0.45 -3.70 -7.68
C HIS A 105 0.26 -3.98 -6.34
N ARG A 106 -0.44 -4.53 -5.35
CA ARG A 106 0.07 -4.75 -4.00
C ARG A 106 1.41 -5.48 -3.98
N SER A 107 1.57 -6.54 -4.78
CA SER A 107 2.82 -7.33 -4.83
C SER A 107 4.01 -6.48 -5.26
N THR A 108 3.91 -5.81 -6.41
CA THR A 108 4.96 -4.94 -6.94
C THR A 108 5.25 -3.76 -6.01
N ILE A 109 4.21 -3.19 -5.39
CA ILE A 109 4.38 -2.11 -4.41
C ILE A 109 5.08 -2.62 -3.15
N SER A 110 4.71 -3.80 -2.64
CA SER A 110 5.35 -4.43 -1.48
C SER A 110 6.83 -4.67 -1.71
N GLU A 111 7.19 -5.21 -2.87
CA GLU A 111 8.56 -5.47 -3.28
C GLU A 111 9.36 -4.17 -3.39
N ALA A 112 8.83 -3.16 -4.11
CA ALA A 112 9.46 -1.85 -4.21
C ALA A 112 9.65 -1.18 -2.84
N ALA A 113 8.67 -1.31 -1.94
CA ALA A 113 8.74 -0.79 -0.57
C ALA A 113 9.79 -1.52 0.28
N PHE A 114 9.92 -2.83 0.12
CA PHE A 114 10.96 -3.59 0.80
C PHE A 114 12.35 -3.17 0.31
N HIS A 115 12.57 -3.17 -1.01
CA HIS A 115 13.86 -2.78 -1.59
C HIS A 115 14.26 -1.34 -1.28
N SER A 116 13.31 -0.42 -1.15
CA SER A 116 13.61 0.97 -0.81
C SER A 116 14.17 1.14 0.61
N VAL A 117 13.83 0.23 1.54
CA VAL A 117 14.25 0.33 2.94
C VAL A 117 15.19 -0.76 3.42
N ARG A 118 15.30 -1.90 2.72
CA ARG A 118 15.99 -3.10 3.24
C ARG A 118 17.38 -2.83 3.81
N HIS A 119 18.18 -2.03 3.10
CA HIS A 119 19.55 -1.74 3.51
C HIS A 119 19.61 -0.95 4.82
N ASN A 120 18.59 -0.15 5.13
CA ASN A 120 18.53 0.65 6.35
C ASN A 120 18.02 -0.13 7.57
N TYR A 121 17.35 -1.25 7.37
CA TYR A 121 16.78 -2.08 8.44
C TYR A 121 17.55 -3.38 8.67
N LEU A 122 18.28 -3.86 7.66
CA LEU A 122 18.98 -5.14 7.68
C LEU A 122 20.50 -4.95 7.65
N PRO A 123 21.27 -6.00 7.94
CA PRO A 123 22.71 -5.99 7.71
C PRO A 123 23.07 -5.65 6.25
N PRO A 124 24.22 -5.00 6.00
CA PRO A 124 25.26 -4.68 6.98
C PRO A 124 25.07 -3.33 7.71
N LEU A 125 24.13 -2.46 7.31
CA LEU A 125 24.02 -1.13 7.93
C LEU A 125 23.33 -1.16 9.30
N SER A 126 22.47 -2.15 9.54
CA SER A 126 21.90 -2.39 10.86
C SER A 126 22.56 -3.60 11.54
N ALA A 127 23.18 -3.36 12.70
CA ALA A 127 23.70 -4.41 13.56
C ALA A 127 22.61 -5.05 14.45
N ASP A 128 21.51 -4.33 14.67
CA ASP A 128 20.32 -4.80 15.40
C ASP A 128 19.06 -4.36 14.63
N PRO A 129 18.55 -5.23 13.74
CA PRO A 129 17.35 -4.97 12.97
C PRO A 129 16.11 -4.69 13.84
N ALA A 130 16.01 -5.32 15.01
CA ALA A 130 14.87 -5.14 15.92
C ALA A 130 14.90 -3.74 16.55
N ALA A 131 16.03 -3.33 17.12
CA ALA A 131 16.19 -1.98 17.68
C ALA A 131 16.06 -0.91 16.60
N THR A 132 16.58 -1.17 15.39
CA THR A 132 16.44 -0.26 14.24
C THR A 132 14.98 -0.08 13.85
N SER A 133 14.20 -1.17 13.82
CA SER A 133 12.77 -1.13 13.52
C SER A 133 11.95 -0.29 14.50
N GLU A 134 12.39 -0.15 15.75
CA GLU A 134 11.67 0.64 16.77
C GLU A 134 11.75 2.15 16.56
N VAL A 135 12.82 2.64 15.93
CA VAL A 135 13.08 4.07 15.81
C VAL A 135 12.85 4.63 14.41
N ARG A 136 12.74 3.76 13.40
CA ARG A 136 12.57 4.20 12.00
C ARG A 136 11.11 4.46 11.66
N GLU A 137 10.89 5.64 11.08
CA GLU A 137 9.58 6.13 10.65
C GLU A 137 9.66 6.49 9.14
N ASP A 138 9.97 5.50 8.31
CA ASP A 138 10.13 5.70 6.87
C ASP A 138 8.81 5.63 6.10
N VAL A 139 8.73 6.42 5.03
CA VAL A 139 7.60 6.48 4.10
C VAL A 139 8.10 6.31 2.67
N LEU A 140 7.64 5.30 1.94
CA LEU A 140 7.77 5.28 0.49
C LEU A 140 6.60 6.06 -0.12
N VAL A 141 6.89 7.23 -0.69
CA VAL A 141 5.91 8.05 -1.40
C VAL A 141 5.95 7.68 -2.88
N ILE A 142 4.81 7.26 -3.43
CA ILE A 142 4.64 6.96 -4.85
C ILE A 142 3.68 7.98 -5.44
N GLU A 143 4.19 8.82 -6.32
CA GLU A 143 3.40 9.85 -6.99
C GLU A 143 2.65 9.25 -8.17
N LEU A 144 1.36 9.53 -8.24
CA LEU A 144 0.44 9.06 -9.26
C LEU A 144 -0.26 10.22 -9.93
N ARG A 145 -0.64 10.04 -11.19
CA ARG A 145 -1.60 10.90 -11.88
C ARG A 145 -2.64 10.10 -12.62
N THR A 146 -3.80 10.72 -12.84
CA THR A 146 -4.89 10.14 -13.62
C THR A 146 -4.52 10.11 -15.11
N ARG A 147 -4.76 8.97 -15.75
CA ARG A 147 -4.53 8.79 -17.19
C ARG A 147 -5.60 9.53 -18.00
N PRO A 148 -5.29 9.98 -19.23
CA PRO A 148 -6.27 10.67 -20.07
C PRO A 148 -7.48 9.80 -20.43
N ASN A 149 -7.31 8.47 -20.48
CA ASN A 149 -8.38 7.51 -20.77
C ASN A 149 -9.05 6.90 -19.53
N ALA A 150 -8.85 7.47 -18.33
CA ALA A 150 -9.30 6.87 -17.07
C ALA A 150 -10.79 6.53 -17.05
N GLN A 151 -11.65 7.35 -17.67
CA GLN A 151 -13.10 7.13 -17.73
C GLN A 151 -13.49 5.86 -18.50
N GLN A 152 -12.68 5.47 -19.49
CA GLN A 152 -12.89 4.27 -20.30
C GLN A 152 -12.10 3.07 -19.77
N ALA A 153 -11.17 3.30 -18.83
CA ALA A 153 -10.33 2.28 -18.24
C ALA A 153 -10.99 1.66 -17.00
N ARG A 154 -10.65 0.38 -16.75
CA ARG A 154 -10.96 -0.25 -15.46
C ARG A 154 -10.31 0.53 -14.31
N PRO A 155 -10.95 0.64 -13.12
CA PRO A 155 -10.46 1.43 -12.00
C PRO A 155 -8.97 1.20 -11.67
N GLU A 156 -8.53 -0.05 -11.65
CA GLU A 156 -7.15 -0.45 -11.34
C GLU A 156 -6.11 -0.09 -12.41
N LYS A 157 -6.54 0.49 -13.54
CA LYS A 157 -5.71 0.95 -14.66
C LYS A 157 -5.80 2.46 -14.89
N ARG A 158 -6.51 3.21 -14.02
CA ARG A 158 -6.77 4.64 -14.19
C ARG A 158 -5.56 5.55 -13.92
N PHE A 159 -4.51 5.05 -13.27
CA PHE A 159 -3.37 5.86 -12.84
C PHE A 159 -2.06 5.42 -13.48
N TYR A 160 -1.11 6.34 -13.56
CA TYR A 160 0.27 6.04 -13.89
C TYR A 160 1.18 6.56 -12.78
N VAL A 161 2.28 5.84 -12.57
CA VAL A 161 3.31 6.24 -11.60
C VAL A 161 4.19 7.29 -12.26
N MET A 162 4.41 8.39 -11.54
CA MET A 162 5.25 9.51 -11.94
C MET A 162 6.66 9.43 -11.37
N GLY A 163 6.76 8.93 -10.15
CA GLY A 163 8.00 8.84 -9.43
C GLY A 163 7.77 8.15 -8.09
N ALA A 164 8.86 7.83 -7.42
CA ALA A 164 8.85 7.33 -6.06
C ALA A 164 10.04 7.90 -5.30
N GLN A 165 9.84 8.24 -4.03
CA GLN A 165 10.88 8.77 -3.15
C GLN A 165 10.70 8.24 -1.73
N LEU A 166 11.82 8.08 -1.03
CA LEU A 166 11.82 7.69 0.38
C LEU A 166 11.89 8.95 1.24
N GLU A 167 10.94 9.06 2.16
CA GLU A 167 10.75 10.17 3.10
C GLU A 167 10.69 9.65 4.53
N THR A 168 10.60 10.56 5.49
CA THR A 168 10.32 10.26 6.91
C THR A 168 8.92 10.73 7.29
N PHE A 169 8.39 10.22 8.41
CA PHE A 169 7.08 10.68 8.89
C PHE A 169 7.05 12.18 9.13
N ALA A 170 8.08 12.72 9.77
CA ALA A 170 8.19 14.13 10.11
C ALA A 170 8.40 15.04 8.87
N SER A 171 9.00 14.53 7.78
CA SER A 171 9.15 15.30 6.55
C SER A 171 7.91 15.29 5.67
N PHE A 172 7.14 14.19 5.68
CA PHE A 172 6.03 14.01 4.76
C PHE A 172 4.65 14.33 5.34
N PHE A 173 4.36 13.94 6.57
CA PHE A 173 3.05 14.12 7.18
C PHE A 173 3.00 15.37 8.05
N PRO A 174 1.86 16.08 8.10
CA PRO A 174 1.66 17.13 9.09
C PRO A 174 1.56 16.55 10.50
N ASP A 175 1.89 17.34 11.52
CA ASP A 175 2.01 16.90 12.91
C ASP A 175 0.75 16.18 13.43
N GLU A 176 -0.44 16.68 13.07
CA GLU A 176 -1.72 16.10 13.48
C GLU A 176 -1.96 14.68 12.92
N LYS A 177 -1.21 14.28 11.89
CA LYS A 177 -1.31 12.95 11.27
C LYS A 177 -0.27 11.94 11.79
N LEU A 178 0.76 12.40 12.51
CA LEU A 178 1.87 11.53 12.93
C LEU A 178 1.41 10.37 13.82
N GLU A 179 0.55 10.63 14.81
CA GLU A 179 0.06 9.57 15.68
C GLU A 179 -0.83 8.55 14.96
N GLU A 180 -1.56 9.00 13.93
CA GLU A 180 -2.33 8.11 13.06
C GLU A 180 -1.40 7.15 12.30
N MET A 181 -0.32 7.70 11.72
CA MET A 181 0.64 6.93 10.93
C MET A 181 1.47 5.98 11.80
N ARG A 182 1.90 6.43 12.98
CA ARG A 182 2.56 5.59 13.99
C ARG A 182 1.66 4.45 14.45
N LEU A 183 0.37 4.71 14.64
CA LEU A 183 -0.58 3.66 14.96
C LEU A 183 -0.69 2.63 13.83
N ARG A 184 -0.77 3.06 12.57
CA ARG A 184 -0.80 2.15 11.40
C ARG A 184 0.48 1.31 11.31
N LEU A 185 1.64 1.93 11.49
CA LEU A 185 2.95 1.27 11.49
C LEU A 185 3.05 0.20 12.58
N ARG A 186 2.85 0.59 13.85
CA ARG A 186 2.90 -0.33 15.01
C ARG A 186 1.89 -1.47 14.90
N SER A 187 0.67 -1.16 14.47
CA SER A 187 -0.39 -2.15 14.28
C SER A 187 0.02 -3.22 13.26
N THR A 188 0.59 -2.78 12.14
CA THR A 188 1.05 -3.66 11.06
C THR A 188 2.20 -4.53 11.53
N ARG A 189 3.17 -3.95 12.24
CA ARG A 189 4.30 -4.68 12.83
C ARG A 189 3.85 -5.76 13.80
N VAL A 190 3.01 -5.40 14.78
CA VAL A 190 2.49 -6.34 15.79
C VAL A 190 1.73 -7.49 15.14
N GLU A 191 0.90 -7.19 14.14
CA GLU A 191 0.12 -8.22 13.47
C GLU A 191 1.01 -9.15 12.64
N ALA A 192 1.97 -8.60 11.87
CA ALA A 192 2.91 -9.40 11.11
C ALA A 192 3.76 -10.31 12.00
N THR A 193 4.26 -9.78 13.13
CA THR A 193 5.06 -10.55 14.08
C THR A 193 4.32 -11.75 14.66
N ARG A 194 3.00 -11.66 14.82
CA ARG A 194 2.18 -12.80 15.29
C ARG A 194 2.08 -13.94 14.30
N HIS A 195 2.20 -13.67 12.99
CA HIS A 195 1.96 -14.66 11.93
C HIS A 195 3.21 -15.14 11.22
N ARG A 196 4.19 -14.27 11.04
CA ARG A 196 5.35 -14.53 10.18
C ARG A 196 6.68 -14.61 10.94
N GLY A 197 6.72 -14.27 12.24
CA GLY A 197 7.96 -14.12 12.99
C GLY A 197 8.43 -12.67 13.03
N LEU A 198 9.63 -12.41 13.58
CA LEU A 198 10.12 -11.05 13.86
C LEU A 198 10.04 -10.15 12.61
N SER A 199 9.10 -9.22 12.63
CA SER A 199 8.76 -8.38 11.48
C SER A 199 8.92 -6.89 11.81
N SER A 200 9.20 -6.10 10.77
CA SER A 200 9.09 -4.65 10.75
C SER A 200 7.95 -4.24 9.81
N ALA A 201 7.73 -2.93 9.67
CA ALA A 201 6.84 -2.38 8.67
C ALA A 201 7.38 -1.05 8.11
N VAL A 202 6.90 -0.67 6.93
CA VAL A 202 7.09 0.63 6.29
C VAL A 202 5.73 1.16 5.82
N ILE A 203 5.53 2.49 5.86
CA ILE A 203 4.33 3.11 5.29
C ILE A 203 4.58 3.39 3.81
N VAL A 204 3.67 2.94 2.95
CA VAL A 204 3.63 3.37 1.55
C VAL A 204 2.47 4.34 1.37
N VAL A 205 2.72 5.48 0.72
CA VAL A 205 1.68 6.45 0.38
C VAL A 205 1.59 6.57 -1.13
N LEU A 206 0.42 6.28 -1.69
CA LEU A 206 0.12 6.54 -3.09
C LEU A 206 -0.57 7.91 -3.18
N CYS A 207 0.14 8.93 -3.66
CA CYS A 207 -0.35 10.31 -3.76
C CYS A 207 -0.85 10.60 -5.17
N LEU A 208 -2.12 10.93 -5.32
CA LEU A 208 -2.67 11.42 -6.58
C LEU A 208 -2.42 12.92 -6.70
N VAL A 209 -1.52 13.32 -7.59
CA VAL A 209 -1.09 14.71 -7.82
C VAL A 209 -1.73 15.32 -9.07
N ASP A 210 -3.03 15.10 -9.23
CA ASP A 210 -3.84 15.75 -10.26
C ASP A 210 -4.07 17.24 -9.90
N PRO A 211 -4.32 18.13 -10.88
CA PRO A 211 -4.66 19.52 -10.59
C PRO A 211 -5.85 19.63 -9.63
N ASP A 212 -5.73 20.51 -8.63
CA ASP A 212 -6.76 20.78 -7.61
C ASP A 212 -7.19 19.56 -6.78
N MET A 213 -6.35 18.51 -6.75
CA MET A 213 -6.60 17.30 -5.99
C MET A 213 -5.39 16.95 -5.13
N ASP A 214 -5.65 16.65 -3.86
CA ASP A 214 -4.67 16.08 -2.95
C ASP A 214 -5.30 14.86 -2.27
N LEU A 215 -5.24 13.72 -2.97
CA LEU A 215 -5.84 12.48 -2.51
C LEU A 215 -4.75 11.43 -2.35
N MET A 216 -4.70 10.83 -1.16
CA MET A 216 -3.72 9.78 -0.86
C MET A 216 -4.37 8.49 -0.39
N ASN A 217 -3.73 7.37 -0.72
CA ASN A 217 -4.03 6.09 -0.13
C ASN A 217 -2.82 5.54 0.63
N VAL A 218 -3.00 5.29 1.92
CA VAL A 218 -1.95 4.78 2.81
C VAL A 218 -2.02 3.27 2.87
N MET A 219 -0.90 2.62 2.56
CA MET A 219 -0.73 1.17 2.59
C MET A 219 0.50 0.79 3.42
N PRO A 220 0.32 0.37 4.67
CA PRO A 220 1.39 -0.23 5.45
C PRO A 220 1.82 -1.58 4.85
N ILE A 221 3.12 -1.83 4.80
CA ILE A 221 3.73 -3.08 4.35
C ILE A 221 4.61 -3.63 5.45
N ALA A 222 4.39 -4.90 5.82
CA ALA A 222 5.27 -5.61 6.72
C ALA A 222 6.31 -6.41 5.95
N PHE A 223 7.49 -6.56 6.55
CA PHE A 223 8.59 -7.37 6.04
C PHE A 223 9.33 -8.02 7.21
N LEU A 224 9.99 -9.15 6.95
CA LEU A 224 10.75 -9.92 7.92
C LEU A 224 12.12 -9.29 8.18
N LEU A 225 12.58 -9.38 9.44
CA LEU A 225 13.87 -8.84 9.87
C LEU A 225 15.01 -9.87 9.82
N ASP A 226 14.73 -11.11 9.39
CA ASP A 226 15.66 -12.24 9.37
C ASP A 226 16.22 -12.56 7.98
N GLN A 227 16.12 -11.62 7.02
CA GLN A 227 16.51 -11.74 5.61
C GLN A 227 15.69 -12.72 4.77
N SER A 228 14.71 -13.44 5.31
CA SER A 228 13.90 -14.41 4.53
C SER A 228 13.19 -13.79 3.32
N ASP A 229 12.75 -12.53 3.42
CA ASP A 229 12.12 -11.82 2.30
C ASP A 229 13.15 -11.46 1.20
N VAL A 230 14.44 -11.36 1.52
CA VAL A 230 15.53 -11.20 0.52
C VAL A 230 15.67 -12.49 -0.27
N ASP A 231 15.75 -13.62 0.45
CA ASP A 231 15.91 -14.93 -0.17
C ASP A 231 14.73 -15.27 -1.09
N GLU A 232 13.48 -14.95 -0.69
CA GLU A 232 12.29 -15.21 -1.52
C GLU A 232 12.26 -14.38 -2.82
N LEU A 233 12.76 -13.15 -2.78
CA LEU A 233 12.74 -12.21 -3.92
C LEU A 233 13.97 -12.34 -4.83
N GLU A 234 15.07 -12.90 -4.34
CA GLU A 234 16.29 -13.15 -5.12
C GLU A 234 16.36 -14.58 -5.69
N LEU A 235 15.31 -15.40 -5.51
CA LEU A 235 15.16 -16.68 -6.19
C LEU A 235 14.98 -16.48 -7.72
N PRO A 236 15.73 -17.23 -8.55
CA PRO A 236 15.77 -17.06 -10.00
C PRO A 236 14.47 -17.39 -10.74
#